data_AF-A0ABC8Q843-F1
#
_entry.id   AF-A0ABC8Q843-F1
#
_cell.length_a   1.000
_cell.length_b   1.000
_cell.length_c   1.000
_cell.angle_alpha   90.00
_cell.angle_beta   90.00
_cell.angle_gamma   90.00
#
_symmetry.space_group_name_H-M   'P 1'
#
loop_
_entity.id
_entity.type
_entity.pdbx_description
1 polymer ?
#
loop_
_entity_poly.entity_id
_entity_poly.type
_entity_poly.pdbx_seq_one_letter_code
_entity_poly.pdbx_strand_id
1 'polypeptide(L)'
;MRTVFFGYWARRPCCAFPRCRGGLERRKNGGRQALRTPPATGRPGNVFALARTSRFRCRDLSDTAILASQNVGIIEHMTDTRATAHLYPAHDLAICTDANTAVERITAIYERSAQAIRDRFHAFARGEDCSEDLSACYPYLGITVDPKTLVSDARPAWGTVAYPGVYGTTLTRPDLFRDYYRVQIERLLHYHNSPVVVGVSNRPIPLPFVVEASTVDITPEQARALGGAFTLPDLAQIDDSIANGTYRPIGDEPQPLSMFTGERVDLALQRLYHYTATHPKHFQRFVLFTNYQRYVDEFAALGRKLMEDGNDEGYIRFVEPGDTEHELGTPAPDDSHRIKGLPQMPAYHLVREDRLGVTLVNIGVGPSNAKTITDHLAVLRPHCWMMIGHCGGLRRSQQLGDYVLAHAYVRDDHVLDQDLPPWVPVPPIAEIQVALQEAVARITGLSGADMKSRMRTGTVVSTDDRNWELKYQALYSRFNQSRAIAIDMESATIAANGFRLRVPYGTLLCVSDKPLHGELKLRGMANLFYRQRVSQHLDIGMEAVRLLRENGVEALHSRKLRSFDEPAFR
;
A
#
# COMPACT_ATOMS: atom_id res chain seq x y z
N MET A 1 31.25 -21.73 58.14
CA MET A 1 30.49 -22.90 58.62
C MET A 1 29.66 -23.41 57.46
N ARG A 2 30.15 -24.45 56.77
CA ARG A 2 29.62 -25.84 56.73
C ARG A 2 28.33 -25.97 55.88
N THR A 3 28.09 -26.93 54.99
CA THR A 3 28.83 -28.00 54.29
C THR A 3 27.83 -28.65 53.29
N VAL A 4 28.16 -28.69 52.01
CA VAL A 4 28.14 -29.84 51.05
C VAL A 4 27.27 -31.09 51.33
N PHE A 5 26.53 -31.55 50.29
CA PHE A 5 26.38 -32.95 49.76
C PHE A 5 25.55 -32.86 48.45
N PHE A 6 25.96 -33.15 47.20
CA PHE A 6 26.57 -34.28 46.45
C PHE A 6 25.68 -35.50 46.13
N GLY A 7 25.57 -35.83 44.82
CA GLY A 7 25.23 -37.17 44.27
C GLY A 7 24.28 -37.16 43.05
N TYR A 8 24.73 -37.10 41.80
CA TYR A 8 25.18 -38.17 40.87
C TYR A 8 24.08 -38.96 40.13
N TRP A 9 24.15 -38.97 38.77
CA TRP A 9 24.02 -40.10 37.80
C TRP A 9 23.67 -39.54 36.38
N ALA A 10 24.67 -39.33 35.49
CA ALA A 10 25.11 -40.21 34.37
C ALA A 10 24.11 -40.28 33.18
N ARG A 11 24.29 -39.56 32.06
CA ARG A 11 25.09 -39.82 30.83
C ARG A 11 24.87 -41.18 30.10
N ARG A 12 24.37 -41.05 28.85
CA ARG A 12 24.50 -41.87 27.61
C ARG A 12 23.55 -43.08 27.42
N PRO A 13 23.35 -43.63 26.19
CA PRO A 13 23.97 -43.31 24.88
C PRO A 13 23.01 -43.22 23.65
N CYS A 14 23.64 -42.86 22.53
CA CYS A 14 23.22 -42.96 21.13
C CYS A 14 22.58 -44.31 20.73
N CYS A 15 21.56 -44.25 19.86
CA CYS A 15 21.16 -45.36 19.01
C CYS A 15 21.51 -45.06 17.55
N ALA A 16 22.30 -45.97 16.99
CA ALA A 16 22.70 -46.08 15.60
C ALA A 16 21.59 -46.75 14.77
N PHE A 17 21.42 -46.31 13.52
CA PHE A 17 20.71 -47.08 12.49
C PHE A 17 21.71 -47.82 11.59
N PRO A 18 21.40 -49.05 11.15
CA PRO A 18 22.39 -49.97 10.60
C PRO A 18 22.69 -49.74 9.11
N ARG A 19 23.96 -49.98 8.77
CA ARG A 19 24.46 -50.21 7.41
C ARG A 19 24.03 -51.60 6.93
N CYS A 20 23.44 -51.68 5.74
CA CYS A 20 23.50 -52.88 4.91
C CYS A 20 24.72 -52.78 3.97
N ARG A 21 25.57 -53.82 4.00
CA ARG A 21 26.64 -54.10 3.04
C ARG A 21 26.26 -55.32 2.20
N GLY A 22 26.72 -55.32 0.95
CA GLY A 22 26.77 -56.47 0.04
C GLY A 22 26.16 -56.06 -1.30
N GLY A 23 26.81 -56.15 -2.45
CA GLY A 23 28.08 -56.70 -2.86
C GLY A 23 28.12 -56.61 -4.40
N LEU A 24 29.30 -56.42 -4.96
CA LEU A 24 29.60 -56.31 -6.40
C LEU A 24 28.92 -57.42 -7.25
N GLU A 25 28.49 -57.07 -8.46
CA GLU A 25 28.92 -57.80 -9.65
C GLU A 25 28.88 -56.97 -10.93
N ARG A 26 29.96 -57.08 -11.71
CA ARG A 26 30.18 -56.49 -13.03
C ARG A 26 29.37 -57.26 -14.08
N ARG A 27 28.84 -56.56 -15.10
CA ARG A 27 28.90 -57.06 -16.49
C ARG A 27 28.85 -55.93 -17.52
N LYS A 28 29.77 -56.06 -18.48
CA LYS A 28 29.99 -55.24 -19.67
C LYS A 28 28.95 -55.52 -20.75
N ASN A 29 28.99 -54.66 -21.79
CA ASN A 29 28.43 -54.73 -23.16
C ASN A 29 27.30 -53.70 -23.33
N GLY A 30 27.27 -52.79 -24.30
CA GLY A 30 27.98 -52.69 -25.59
C GLY A 30 26.93 -52.44 -26.69
N GLY A 31 27.08 -51.38 -27.50
CA GLY A 31 26.27 -51.07 -28.68
C GLY A 31 25.62 -49.67 -28.60
N ARG A 32 26.11 -48.59 -29.24
CA ARG A 32 26.14 -48.24 -30.69
C ARG A 32 24.79 -48.35 -31.41
N GLN A 33 24.23 -47.19 -31.77
CA GLN A 33 23.57 -46.76 -33.04
C GLN A 33 22.58 -45.62 -32.68
N ALA A 34 22.74 -44.35 -33.06
CA ALA A 34 22.91 -43.70 -34.36
C ALA A 34 21.68 -43.76 -35.29
N LEU A 35 21.21 -42.55 -35.66
CA LEU A 35 20.61 -42.13 -36.93
C LEU A 35 19.12 -42.46 -37.21
N ARG A 36 18.27 -41.42 -37.30
CA ARG A 36 17.75 -40.87 -38.59
C ARG A 36 16.58 -39.86 -38.40
N THR A 37 16.76 -38.68 -38.99
CA THR A 37 15.71 -37.85 -39.63
C THR A 37 15.14 -38.58 -40.87
N PRO A 38 13.97 -38.21 -41.41
CA PRO A 38 13.92 -37.29 -42.59
C PRO A 38 12.57 -36.47 -42.65
N PRO A 39 12.10 -35.88 -43.79
CA PRO A 39 12.09 -34.42 -43.97
C PRO A 39 10.75 -33.78 -44.43
N ALA A 40 10.77 -32.44 -44.51
CA ALA A 40 10.03 -31.44 -45.31
C ALA A 40 8.77 -31.82 -46.14
N THR A 41 7.75 -30.93 -46.15
CA THR A 41 7.37 -30.02 -47.27
C THR A 41 5.98 -29.37 -47.08
N GLY A 42 5.80 -28.13 -47.58
CA GLY A 42 4.54 -27.67 -48.21
C GLY A 42 3.66 -26.64 -47.47
N ARG A 43 3.86 -25.34 -47.76
CA ARG A 43 2.78 -24.31 -47.81
C ARG A 43 2.11 -24.38 -49.19
N PRO A 44 0.81 -24.03 -49.34
CA PRO A 44 0.33 -22.64 -49.55
C PRO A 44 -0.94 -22.35 -48.67
N GLY A 45 -1.46 -21.14 -48.42
CA GLY A 45 -1.62 -19.93 -49.24
C GLY A 45 -3.09 -19.81 -49.72
N ASN A 46 -3.78 -18.73 -49.32
CA ASN A 46 -5.15 -18.23 -49.69
C ASN A 46 -6.23 -18.42 -48.60
N VAL A 47 -6.71 -17.37 -47.92
CA VAL A 47 -7.64 -16.29 -48.36
C VAL A 47 -8.98 -16.85 -48.83
N PHE A 48 -10.04 -16.71 -48.01
CA PHE A 48 -11.38 -16.32 -48.44
C PHE A 48 -12.25 -15.96 -47.21
N ALA A 49 -12.72 -14.71 -47.20
CA ALA A 49 -13.84 -14.26 -46.39
C ALA A 49 -15.15 -14.61 -47.11
N LEU A 50 -16.20 -15.00 -46.38
CA LEU A 50 -17.58 -14.58 -46.64
C LEU A 50 -18.53 -15.08 -45.54
N ALA A 51 -19.37 -14.14 -45.12
CA ALA A 51 -20.43 -14.25 -44.14
C ALA A 51 -21.53 -15.26 -44.53
N ARG A 52 -22.18 -15.85 -43.53
CA ARG A 52 -23.64 -16.11 -43.57
C ARG A 52 -24.23 -16.29 -42.17
N THR A 53 -25.16 -15.38 -41.91
CA THR A 53 -26.28 -15.39 -40.99
C THR A 53 -26.84 -16.75 -40.58
N SER A 54 -27.07 -16.95 -39.28
CA SER A 54 -28.08 -17.89 -38.78
C SER A 54 -28.89 -17.25 -37.65
N ARG A 55 -30.21 -17.30 -37.82
CA ARG A 55 -31.24 -16.77 -36.92
C ARG A 55 -31.28 -17.63 -35.65
N PHE A 56 -31.20 -17.01 -34.47
CA PHE A 56 -31.66 -17.61 -33.22
C PHE A 56 -32.99 -16.95 -32.80
N ARG A 57 -34.00 -17.79 -32.60
CA ARG A 57 -35.33 -17.42 -32.09
C ARG A 57 -35.25 -17.10 -30.60
N CYS A 58 -35.93 -16.03 -30.18
CA CYS A 58 -36.24 -15.75 -28.78
C CYS A 58 -36.91 -16.96 -28.11
N ARG A 59 -36.37 -17.33 -26.94
CA ARG A 59 -37.11 -17.97 -25.85
C ARG A 59 -37.08 -16.99 -24.68
N ASP A 60 -38.04 -16.07 -24.66
CA ASP A 60 -38.42 -15.36 -23.44
C ASP A 60 -39.19 -16.35 -22.57
N LEU A 61 -38.55 -16.83 -21.50
CA LEU A 61 -39.13 -17.49 -20.31
C LEU A 61 -37.97 -18.04 -19.46
N SER A 62 -37.16 -17.15 -18.88
CA SER A 62 -36.16 -17.51 -17.85
C SER A 62 -35.78 -16.36 -16.89
N ASP A 63 -36.02 -15.10 -17.26
CA ASP A 63 -35.57 -13.96 -16.46
C ASP A 63 -36.43 -13.69 -15.20
N THR A 64 -37.72 -14.04 -15.23
CA THR A 64 -38.60 -13.92 -14.06
C THR A 64 -38.30 -14.94 -12.96
N ALA A 65 -37.77 -16.12 -13.30
CA ALA A 65 -37.42 -17.14 -12.31
C ALA A 65 -36.09 -16.82 -11.61
N ILE A 66 -35.13 -16.23 -12.33
CA ILE A 66 -33.84 -15.80 -11.76
C ILE A 66 -34.05 -14.62 -10.80
N LEU A 67 -34.84 -13.61 -11.20
CA LEU A 67 -35.20 -12.47 -10.34
C LEU A 67 -36.02 -12.89 -9.12
N ALA A 68 -36.94 -13.86 -9.26
CA ALA A 68 -37.68 -14.40 -8.12
C ALA A 68 -36.77 -15.17 -7.15
N SER A 69 -35.82 -15.95 -7.64
CA SER A 69 -34.86 -16.68 -6.80
C SER A 69 -33.87 -15.75 -6.07
N GLN A 70 -33.44 -14.67 -6.71
CA GLN A 70 -32.61 -13.63 -6.08
C GLN A 70 -33.41 -12.87 -5.01
N ASN A 71 -34.67 -12.52 -5.27
CA ASN A 71 -35.52 -11.85 -4.31
C ASN A 71 -35.86 -12.72 -3.09
N VAL A 72 -36.08 -14.02 -3.27
CA VAL A 72 -36.31 -14.95 -2.15
C VAL A 72 -35.04 -15.09 -1.29
N GLY A 73 -33.86 -15.21 -1.91
CA GLY A 73 -32.59 -15.25 -1.19
C GLY A 73 -32.32 -13.98 -0.38
N ILE A 74 -32.56 -12.80 -0.97
CA ILE A 74 -32.41 -11.51 -0.27
C ILE A 74 -33.37 -11.42 0.94
N ILE A 75 -34.62 -11.87 0.82
CA ILE A 75 -35.59 -11.84 1.93
C ILE A 75 -35.17 -12.78 3.07
N GLU A 76 -34.70 -13.99 2.77
CA GLU A 76 -34.16 -14.91 3.79
C GLU A 76 -32.95 -14.30 4.51
N HIS A 77 -31.98 -13.75 3.77
CA HIS A 77 -30.80 -13.11 4.37
C HIS A 77 -31.12 -11.83 5.13
N MET A 78 -32.15 -11.05 4.75
CA MET A 78 -32.63 -9.92 5.54
C MET A 78 -33.18 -10.36 6.91
N THR A 79 -33.77 -11.55 6.98
CA THR A 79 -34.30 -12.11 8.22
C THR A 79 -33.17 -12.54 9.16
N ASP A 80 -32.11 -13.16 8.62
CA ASP A 80 -30.92 -13.58 9.36
C ASP A 80 -30.05 -12.38 9.81
N THR A 81 -29.95 -11.36 8.95
CA THR A 81 -29.26 -10.10 9.29
C THR A 81 -29.92 -9.38 10.45
N ARG A 82 -31.25 -9.42 10.56
CA ARG A 82 -31.97 -8.90 11.74
C ARG A 82 -31.72 -9.73 13.00
N ALA A 83 -31.57 -11.05 12.86
CA ALA A 83 -31.25 -11.94 13.99
C ALA A 83 -29.84 -11.67 14.53
N THR A 84 -28.87 -11.39 13.65
CA THR A 84 -27.47 -11.10 14.00
C THR A 84 -27.20 -9.64 14.39
N ALA A 85 -28.21 -8.77 14.40
CA ALA A 85 -28.05 -7.35 14.71
C ALA A 85 -27.36 -7.07 16.07
N HIS A 86 -27.59 -7.94 17.06
CA HIS A 86 -26.99 -7.85 18.40
C HIS A 86 -25.48 -8.15 18.45
N LEU A 87 -24.91 -8.73 17.39
CA LEU A 87 -23.48 -9.04 17.29
C LEU A 87 -22.66 -7.81 16.84
N TYR A 88 -23.30 -6.79 16.28
CA TYR A 88 -22.63 -5.57 15.86
C TYR A 88 -22.51 -4.58 17.03
N PRO A 89 -21.31 -4.03 17.31
CA PRO A 89 -21.10 -3.00 18.33
C PRO A 89 -21.59 -1.62 17.86
N ALA A 90 -22.86 -1.55 17.45
CA ALA A 90 -23.50 -0.39 16.86
C ALA A 90 -25.02 -0.38 17.13
N HIS A 91 -25.62 0.80 17.05
CA HIS A 91 -27.06 1.03 17.20
C HIS A 91 -27.62 1.81 16.00
N ASP A 92 -28.94 2.01 15.94
CA ASP A 92 -29.62 2.58 14.76
C ASP A 92 -29.15 1.90 13.47
N LEU A 93 -29.28 0.57 13.42
CA LEU A 93 -28.84 -0.24 12.29
C LEU A 93 -29.90 -0.23 11.19
N ALA A 94 -29.47 0.06 9.96
CA ALA A 94 -30.28 -0.16 8.76
C ALA A 94 -29.60 -1.15 7.82
N ILE A 95 -30.43 -1.98 7.19
CA ILE A 95 -30.02 -2.94 6.18
C ILE A 95 -30.00 -2.21 4.83
N CYS A 96 -28.88 -2.32 4.11
CA CYS A 96 -28.68 -1.74 2.80
C CYS A 96 -28.35 -2.85 1.80
N THR A 97 -29.11 -2.90 0.71
CA THR A 97 -28.88 -3.81 -0.43
C THR A 97 -28.24 -3.10 -1.62
N ASP A 98 -28.00 -1.79 -1.50
CA ASP A 98 -27.40 -0.94 -2.52
C ASP A 98 -26.24 -0.14 -1.89
N ALA A 99 -25.15 -0.03 -2.64
CA ALA A 99 -23.94 0.60 -2.16
C ALA A 99 -24.06 2.12 -2.03
N ASN A 100 -24.79 2.78 -2.94
CA ASN A 100 -24.98 4.23 -2.85
C ASN A 100 -25.79 4.60 -1.61
N THR A 101 -26.87 3.85 -1.36
CA THR A 101 -27.70 3.99 -0.15
C THR A 101 -26.88 3.79 1.12
N ALA A 102 -26.01 2.77 1.15
CA ALA A 102 -25.12 2.53 2.28
C ALA A 102 -24.16 3.71 2.51
N VAL A 103 -23.52 4.22 1.45
CA VAL A 103 -22.57 5.34 1.51
C VAL A 103 -23.25 6.65 1.91
N GLU A 104 -24.46 6.91 1.43
CA GLU A 104 -25.26 8.07 1.85
C GLU A 104 -25.58 8.02 3.34
N ARG A 105 -25.96 6.85 3.86
CA ARG A 105 -26.20 6.67 5.30
C ARG A 105 -24.91 6.84 6.12
N ILE A 106 -23.79 6.26 5.67
CA ILE A 106 -22.47 6.46 6.29
C ILE A 106 -22.14 7.97 6.34
N THR A 107 -22.37 8.68 5.24
CA THR A 107 -22.13 10.12 5.13
C THR A 107 -23.00 10.90 6.11
N ALA A 108 -24.30 10.64 6.14
CA ALA A 108 -25.24 11.33 7.00
C ALA A 108 -24.98 11.10 8.50
N ILE A 109 -24.52 9.91 8.89
CA ILE A 109 -24.13 9.62 10.27
C ILE A 109 -22.85 10.40 10.63
N TYR A 110 -21.83 10.34 9.78
CA TYR A 110 -20.56 11.02 10.03
C TYR A 110 -20.72 12.54 10.11
N GLU A 111 -21.41 13.15 9.14
CA GLU A 111 -21.62 14.59 9.09
C GLU A 111 -22.42 15.10 10.30
N ARG A 112 -23.44 14.35 10.74
CA ARG A 112 -24.20 14.67 11.95
C ARG A 112 -23.33 14.64 13.19
N SER A 113 -22.54 13.58 13.37
CA SER A 113 -21.62 13.45 14.52
C SER A 113 -20.55 14.55 14.50
N ALA A 114 -19.93 14.78 13.34
CA ALA A 114 -18.91 15.81 13.17
C ALA A 114 -19.48 17.22 13.41
N GLN A 115 -20.67 17.53 12.89
CA GLN A 115 -21.30 18.82 13.10
C GLN A 115 -21.65 19.04 14.58
N ALA A 116 -22.20 18.02 15.25
CA ALA A 116 -22.51 18.12 16.67
C ALA A 116 -21.26 18.39 17.53
N ILE A 117 -20.11 17.80 17.17
CA ILE A 117 -18.83 18.08 17.83
C ILE A 117 -18.38 19.53 17.58
N ARG A 118 -18.49 20.03 16.34
CA ARG A 118 -18.14 21.43 16.01
C ARG A 118 -19.03 22.42 16.76
N ASP A 119 -20.35 22.18 16.77
CA ASP A 119 -21.31 23.04 17.44
C ASP A 119 -21.05 23.10 18.95
N ARG A 120 -20.79 21.94 19.58
CA ARG A 120 -20.39 21.86 21.00
C ARG A 120 -19.06 22.57 21.25
N PHE A 121 -18.07 22.42 20.37
CA PHE A 121 -16.80 23.13 20.50
C PHE A 121 -16.97 24.65 20.43
N HIS A 122 -17.81 25.15 19.51
CA HIS A 122 -18.13 26.57 19.43
C HIS A 122 -18.91 27.08 20.65
N ALA A 123 -19.85 26.29 21.21
CA ALA A 123 -20.54 26.61 22.46
C ALA A 123 -19.58 26.67 23.65
N PHE A 124 -18.69 25.68 23.77
CA PHE A 124 -17.65 25.65 24.79
C PHE A 124 -16.71 26.86 24.72
N ALA A 125 -16.31 27.26 23.50
CA ALA A 125 -15.47 28.44 23.29
C ALA A 125 -16.16 29.75 23.73
N ARG A 126 -17.50 29.83 23.63
CA ARG A 126 -18.30 30.95 24.15
C ARG A 126 -18.52 30.92 25.66
N GLY A 127 -18.04 29.89 26.36
CA GLY A 127 -18.20 29.73 27.81
C GLY A 127 -19.54 29.12 28.24
N GLU A 128 -20.26 28.47 27.31
CA GLU A 128 -21.49 27.74 27.63
C GLU A 128 -21.17 26.44 28.38
N ASP A 129 -22.08 26.00 29.26
CA ASP A 129 -21.94 24.72 29.95
C ASP A 129 -22.09 23.56 28.97
N CYS A 130 -21.03 22.77 28.85
CA CYS A 130 -20.96 21.60 27.98
C CYS A 130 -20.72 20.34 28.83
N SER A 131 -21.44 20.20 29.94
CA SER A 131 -21.31 19.06 30.87
C SER A 131 -22.08 17.80 30.42
N GLU A 132 -23.05 17.94 29.51
CA GLU A 132 -23.80 16.79 28.97
C GLU A 132 -22.94 15.89 28.08
N ASP A 133 -23.20 14.58 28.10
CA ASP A 133 -22.46 13.64 27.26
C ASP A 133 -22.93 13.72 25.80
N LEU A 134 -22.00 13.84 24.84
CA LEU A 134 -22.35 13.92 23.41
C LEU A 134 -22.11 12.56 22.77
N SER A 135 -23.20 11.91 22.38
CA SER A 135 -23.18 10.66 21.60
C SER A 135 -22.83 10.91 20.12
N ALA A 136 -21.65 11.47 19.84
CA ALA A 136 -21.14 11.68 18.48
C ALA A 136 -20.11 10.61 18.12
N CYS A 137 -20.59 9.53 17.51
CA CYS A 137 -19.79 8.36 17.17
C CYS A 137 -19.54 8.22 15.68
N TYR A 138 -18.53 7.42 15.33
CA TYR A 138 -18.24 7.03 13.95
C TYR A 138 -19.39 6.20 13.36
N PRO A 139 -19.66 6.29 12.04
CA PRO A 139 -20.46 5.29 11.35
C PRO A 139 -19.83 3.90 11.42
N TYR A 140 -20.67 2.88 11.46
CA TYR A 140 -20.32 1.47 11.45
C TYR A 140 -20.85 0.80 10.19
N LEU A 141 -20.04 -0.07 9.58
CA LEU A 141 -20.43 -0.94 8.48
C LEU A 141 -20.19 -2.39 8.88
N GLY A 142 -21.19 -3.25 8.68
CA GLY A 142 -21.12 -4.68 8.94
C GLY A 142 -21.69 -5.54 7.82
N ILE A 143 -21.30 -6.80 7.78
CA ILE A 143 -21.86 -7.84 6.91
C ILE A 143 -21.80 -9.20 7.61
N THR A 144 -22.87 -9.98 7.48
CA THR A 144 -22.93 -11.37 7.91
C THR A 144 -22.77 -12.25 6.67
N VAL A 145 -21.77 -13.13 6.66
CA VAL A 145 -21.50 -14.07 5.56
C VAL A 145 -21.80 -15.48 6.01
N ASP A 146 -22.73 -16.12 5.31
CA ASP A 146 -23.15 -17.50 5.58
C ASP A 146 -22.26 -18.51 4.86
N PRO A 147 -22.14 -19.75 5.39
CA PRO A 147 -21.42 -20.82 4.69
C PRO A 147 -21.94 -21.09 3.26
N LYS A 148 -23.21 -20.79 3.00
CA LYS A 148 -23.85 -20.98 1.69
C LYS A 148 -23.49 -19.89 0.68
N THR A 149 -23.13 -18.69 1.15
CA THR A 149 -22.81 -17.55 0.30
C THR A 149 -21.32 -17.25 0.22
N LEU A 150 -20.50 -18.05 0.91
CA LEU A 150 -19.05 -17.95 0.90
C LEU A 150 -18.49 -18.15 -0.52
N VAL A 151 -17.69 -17.18 -0.96
CA VAL A 151 -17.03 -17.23 -2.27
C VAL A 151 -15.84 -18.19 -2.24
N SER A 152 -15.92 -19.26 -3.03
CA SER A 152 -14.82 -20.19 -3.25
C SER A 152 -13.90 -19.80 -4.42
N ASP A 153 -14.22 -18.74 -5.15
CA ASP A 153 -13.40 -18.28 -6.29
C ASP A 153 -12.11 -17.63 -5.80
N ALA A 154 -10.98 -18.17 -6.27
CA ALA A 154 -9.66 -17.69 -5.90
C ALA A 154 -9.16 -16.54 -6.80
N ARG A 155 -9.91 -16.09 -7.81
CA ARG A 155 -9.47 -15.01 -8.73
C ARG A 155 -9.41 -13.62 -8.06
N PRO A 156 -10.38 -13.19 -7.25
CA PRO A 156 -10.35 -11.85 -6.67
C PRO A 156 -9.16 -11.66 -5.70
N ALA A 157 -8.42 -10.58 -5.86
CA ALA A 157 -7.36 -10.22 -4.92
C ALA A 157 -7.87 -9.52 -3.64
N TRP A 158 -9.08 -8.92 -3.69
CA TRP A 158 -9.79 -8.31 -2.55
C TRP A 158 -11.31 -8.36 -2.80
N GLY A 159 -12.11 -7.90 -1.85
CA GLY A 159 -13.58 -7.83 -1.93
C GLY A 159 -14.29 -9.13 -1.50
N THR A 160 -13.55 -10.08 -0.92
CA THR A 160 -14.06 -11.38 -0.45
C THR A 160 -13.53 -11.66 0.95
N VAL A 161 -14.30 -12.37 1.78
CA VAL A 161 -13.83 -12.90 3.07
C VAL A 161 -13.51 -14.38 2.94
N ALA A 162 -12.60 -14.88 3.78
CA ALA A 162 -12.12 -16.27 3.71
C ALA A 162 -13.04 -17.27 4.43
N TYR A 163 -13.80 -16.82 5.43
CA TYR A 163 -14.62 -17.68 6.28
C TYR A 163 -16.03 -17.12 6.45
N PRO A 164 -17.01 -17.95 6.80
CA PRO A 164 -18.31 -17.48 7.26
C PRO A 164 -18.16 -16.78 8.62
N GLY A 165 -19.01 -15.79 8.88
CA GLY A 165 -18.99 -15.04 10.13
C GLY A 165 -19.53 -13.63 10.01
N VAL A 166 -19.43 -12.90 11.12
CA VAL A 166 -19.79 -11.48 11.20
C VAL A 166 -18.54 -10.66 11.02
N TYR A 167 -18.60 -9.69 10.11
CA TYR A 167 -17.51 -8.77 9.81
C TYR A 167 -17.98 -7.34 9.99
N GLY A 168 -17.10 -6.45 10.43
CA GLY A 168 -17.42 -5.03 10.42
C GLY A 168 -16.23 -4.11 10.69
N THR A 169 -16.48 -2.82 10.57
CA THR A 169 -15.47 -1.77 10.75
C THR A 169 -16.16 -0.43 11.03
N THR A 170 -15.48 0.42 11.79
CA THR A 170 -15.80 1.86 11.83
C THR A 170 -15.26 2.55 10.59
N LEU A 171 -15.94 3.60 10.14
CA LEU A 171 -15.59 4.38 8.95
C LEU A 171 -15.48 5.87 9.30
N THR A 172 -14.69 6.63 8.55
CA THR A 172 -14.49 8.07 8.75
C THR A 172 -14.34 8.79 7.41
N ARG A 173 -14.37 10.12 7.39
CA ARG A 173 -14.06 10.96 6.23
C ARG A 173 -14.71 10.48 4.91
N PRO A 174 -16.04 10.31 4.85
CA PRO A 174 -16.74 9.95 3.62
C PRO A 174 -16.51 10.98 2.51
N ASP A 175 -16.19 12.24 2.83
CA ASP A 175 -15.75 13.25 1.86
C ASP A 175 -14.51 12.83 1.06
N LEU A 176 -13.58 12.10 1.68
CA LEU A 176 -12.37 11.57 1.02
C LEU A 176 -12.61 10.19 0.41
N PHE A 177 -13.33 9.33 1.14
CA PHE A 177 -13.42 7.89 0.85
C PHE A 177 -14.71 7.44 0.16
N ARG A 178 -15.64 8.35 -0.20
CA ARG A 178 -16.93 8.02 -0.84
C ARG A 178 -16.81 6.97 -1.94
N ASP A 179 -15.94 7.21 -2.93
CA ASP A 179 -15.76 6.30 -4.06
C ASP A 179 -15.13 4.97 -3.65
N TYR A 180 -14.21 5.00 -2.68
CA TYR A 180 -13.60 3.79 -2.15
C TYR A 180 -14.65 2.93 -1.44
N TYR A 181 -15.43 3.50 -0.53
CA TYR A 181 -16.49 2.79 0.19
C TYR A 181 -17.54 2.24 -0.76
N ARG A 182 -17.98 3.02 -1.75
CA ARG A 182 -18.92 2.54 -2.78
C ARG A 182 -18.39 1.30 -3.48
N VAL A 183 -17.17 1.35 -4.02
CA VAL A 183 -16.56 0.21 -4.75
C VAL A 183 -16.38 -1.01 -3.86
N GLN A 184 -15.97 -0.84 -2.59
CA GLN A 184 -15.81 -1.99 -1.69
C GLN A 184 -17.16 -2.62 -1.33
N ILE A 185 -18.18 -1.80 -1.04
CA ILE A 185 -19.52 -2.29 -0.69
C ILE A 185 -20.18 -2.96 -1.90
N GLU A 186 -20.07 -2.39 -3.11
CA GLU A 186 -20.55 -3.02 -4.35
C GLU A 186 -19.95 -4.41 -4.54
N ARG A 187 -18.64 -4.57 -4.29
CA ARG A 187 -17.98 -5.86 -4.36
C ARG A 187 -18.50 -6.84 -3.31
N LEU A 188 -18.68 -6.41 -2.06
CA LEU A 188 -19.24 -7.26 -1.01
C LEU A 188 -20.62 -7.79 -1.35
N LEU A 189 -21.51 -6.89 -1.80
CA LEU A 189 -22.87 -7.23 -2.23
C LEU A 189 -22.84 -8.19 -3.43
N HIS A 190 -21.97 -7.93 -4.40
CA HIS A 190 -21.83 -8.77 -5.60
C HIS A 190 -21.32 -10.17 -5.28
N TYR A 191 -20.28 -10.28 -4.46
CA TYR A 191 -19.61 -11.55 -4.19
C TYR A 191 -20.37 -12.42 -3.18
N HIS A 192 -20.88 -11.83 -2.10
CA HIS A 192 -21.52 -12.60 -1.02
C HIS A 192 -23.04 -12.64 -1.12
N ASN A 193 -23.67 -11.82 -1.97
CA ASN A 193 -25.14 -11.77 -2.09
C ASN A 193 -25.87 -11.59 -0.73
N SER A 194 -25.17 -11.02 0.26
CA SER A 194 -25.66 -10.68 1.59
C SER A 194 -25.78 -9.17 1.70
N PRO A 195 -26.85 -8.62 2.31
CA PRO A 195 -26.94 -7.19 2.51
C PRO A 195 -25.91 -6.71 3.53
N VAL A 196 -25.53 -5.44 3.43
CA VAL A 196 -24.68 -4.79 4.45
C VAL A 196 -25.55 -4.08 5.48
N VAL A 197 -25.01 -3.90 6.68
CA VAL A 197 -25.65 -3.18 7.79
C VAL A 197 -24.87 -1.91 8.06
N VAL A 198 -25.57 -0.78 8.14
CA VAL A 198 -24.98 0.53 8.45
C VAL A 198 -25.68 1.14 9.65
N GLY A 199 -24.92 1.57 10.65
CA GLY A 199 -25.45 2.21 11.86
C GLY A 199 -24.43 3.11 12.54
N VAL A 200 -24.76 3.55 13.75
CA VAL A 200 -23.91 4.39 14.60
C VAL A 200 -23.09 3.49 15.51
N SER A 201 -21.77 3.54 15.42
CA SER A 201 -20.90 2.73 16.28
C SER A 201 -20.95 3.16 17.75
N ASN A 202 -20.38 2.35 18.63
CA ASN A 202 -20.11 2.73 20.02
C ASN A 202 -18.76 3.46 20.19
N ARG A 203 -18.12 3.89 19.09
CA ARG A 203 -16.81 4.54 19.10
C ARG A 203 -16.98 6.05 18.88
N PRO A 204 -16.76 6.89 19.91
CA PRO A 204 -16.87 8.34 19.80
C PRO A 204 -15.80 8.90 18.85
N ILE A 205 -16.08 10.02 18.17
CA ILE A 205 -15.09 10.71 17.33
C ILE A 205 -14.31 11.69 18.22
N PRO A 206 -12.97 11.55 18.35
CA PRO A 206 -12.17 12.50 19.09
C PRO A 206 -12.21 13.92 18.52
N LEU A 207 -12.30 14.93 19.40
CA LEU A 207 -12.35 16.34 19.04
C LEU A 207 -11.22 16.77 18.07
N PRO A 208 -9.94 16.40 18.27
CA PRO A 208 -8.85 16.87 17.41
C PRO A 208 -8.94 16.42 15.94
N PHE A 209 -9.80 15.46 15.62
CA PHE A 209 -9.98 14.94 14.25
C PHE A 209 -11.08 15.68 13.48
N VAL A 210 -11.95 16.40 14.17
CA VAL A 210 -13.05 17.16 13.56
C VAL A 210 -12.72 18.65 13.48
N VAL A 211 -12.02 19.17 14.50
CA VAL A 211 -11.73 20.60 14.63
C VAL A 211 -10.27 20.85 14.26
N GLU A 212 -10.05 21.72 13.27
CA GLU A 212 -8.72 22.16 12.89
C GLU A 212 -8.18 23.17 13.92
N ALA A 213 -6.90 23.03 14.29
CA ALA A 213 -6.25 23.78 15.37
C ALA A 213 -6.26 25.32 15.18
N SER A 214 -6.51 25.81 13.97
CA SER A 214 -6.51 27.24 13.61
C SER A 214 -7.87 27.92 13.77
N THR A 215 -8.92 27.20 14.17
CA THR A 215 -10.30 27.71 14.04
C THR A 215 -10.77 28.59 15.20
N VAL A 216 -10.17 28.50 16.41
CA VAL A 216 -10.59 29.29 17.58
C VAL A 216 -9.43 29.50 18.57
N ASP A 217 -9.21 30.76 18.99
CA ASP A 217 -8.31 31.10 20.09
C ASP A 217 -8.92 30.64 21.43
N ILE A 218 -8.47 29.50 21.94
CA ILE A 218 -8.85 28.99 23.27
C ILE A 218 -7.84 29.46 24.33
N THR A 219 -8.34 29.82 25.51
CA THR A 219 -7.47 30.18 26.63
C THR A 219 -6.75 28.96 27.22
N PRO A 220 -5.61 29.12 27.92
CA PRO A 220 -4.94 28.02 28.61
C PRO A 220 -5.80 27.30 29.65
N GLU A 221 -6.78 27.99 30.25
CA GLU A 221 -7.78 27.41 31.14
C GLU A 221 -8.77 26.53 30.37
N GLN A 222 -9.29 27.02 29.24
CA GLN A 222 -10.20 26.26 28.37
C GLN A 222 -9.54 25.00 27.81
N ALA A 223 -8.26 25.10 27.41
CA ALA A 223 -7.48 23.96 26.94
C ALA A 223 -7.36 22.83 27.99
N ARG A 224 -7.23 23.19 29.28
CA ARG A 224 -7.21 22.22 30.39
C ARG A 224 -8.57 21.57 30.65
N ALA A 225 -9.66 22.30 30.39
CA ALA A 225 -11.02 21.80 30.57
C ALA A 225 -11.51 20.91 29.41
N LEU A 226 -10.82 20.90 28.25
CA LEU A 226 -11.19 20.07 27.09
C LEU A 226 -11.30 18.57 27.42
N GLY A 227 -10.39 18.04 28.25
CA GLY A 227 -10.39 16.62 28.61
C GLY A 227 -11.59 16.17 29.44
N GLY A 228 -12.31 17.09 30.08
CA GLY A 228 -13.56 16.81 30.78
C GLY A 228 -14.82 17.04 29.93
N ALA A 229 -14.70 17.81 28.85
CA ALA A 229 -15.83 18.22 28.00
C ALA A 229 -15.89 17.49 26.65
N PHE A 230 -14.81 16.82 26.22
CA PHE A 230 -14.73 16.18 24.92
C PHE A 230 -14.00 14.84 24.98
N THR A 231 -14.34 13.96 24.03
CA THR A 231 -13.56 12.76 23.76
C THR A 231 -12.21 13.17 23.15
N LEU A 232 -11.13 12.62 23.71
CA LEU A 232 -9.77 12.77 23.20
C LEU A 232 -9.25 11.42 22.66
N PRO A 233 -8.26 11.42 21.76
CA PRO A 233 -7.72 10.18 21.21
C PRO A 233 -7.12 9.29 22.30
N ASP A 234 -7.53 8.03 22.35
CA ASP A 234 -6.96 7.01 23.24
C ASP A 234 -5.95 6.14 22.47
N LEU A 235 -4.66 6.30 22.82
CA LEU A 235 -3.58 5.55 22.18
C LEU A 235 -3.62 4.04 22.50
N ALA A 236 -4.34 3.62 23.53
CA ALA A 236 -4.52 2.20 23.83
C ALA A 236 -5.46 1.49 22.84
N GLN A 237 -6.26 2.26 22.08
CA GLN A 237 -7.27 1.75 21.14
C GLN A 237 -6.86 1.91 19.67
N ILE A 238 -5.81 2.70 19.39
CA ILE A 238 -5.31 2.94 18.04
C ILE A 238 -4.08 2.06 17.80
N ASP A 239 -4.25 1.01 17.01
CA ASP A 239 -3.18 0.04 16.71
C ASP A 239 -3.14 -0.37 15.23
N ASP A 240 -2.12 -1.16 14.89
CA ASP A 240 -1.92 -1.77 13.56
C ASP A 240 -2.07 -3.32 13.64
N SER A 241 -2.74 -3.88 14.64
CA SER A 241 -2.84 -5.34 14.88
C SER A 241 -3.44 -6.10 13.70
N ILE A 242 -4.44 -5.50 13.03
CA ILE A 242 -5.07 -6.05 11.81
C ILE A 242 -4.05 -6.06 10.67
N ALA A 243 -3.37 -4.93 10.41
CA ALA A 243 -2.35 -4.82 9.38
C ALA A 243 -1.15 -5.77 9.63
N ASN A 244 -0.75 -5.93 10.89
CA ASN A 244 0.32 -6.83 11.30
C ASN A 244 -0.07 -8.32 11.24
N GLY A 245 -1.35 -8.63 11.01
CA GLY A 245 -1.85 -10.02 11.02
C GLY A 245 -1.77 -10.66 12.41
N THR A 246 -1.76 -9.85 13.46
CA THR A 246 -1.72 -10.29 14.86
C THR A 246 -3.08 -10.16 15.56
N TYR A 247 -4.05 -9.50 14.92
CA TYR A 247 -5.42 -9.41 15.43
C TYR A 247 -6.04 -10.80 15.61
N ARG A 248 -6.60 -11.02 16.80
CA ARG A 248 -7.39 -12.21 17.13
C ARG A 248 -8.67 -11.72 17.80
N PRO A 249 -9.85 -11.98 17.22
CA PRO A 249 -11.10 -11.57 17.85
C PRO A 249 -11.26 -12.27 19.20
N ILE A 250 -11.87 -11.57 20.15
CA ILE A 250 -12.18 -12.12 21.48
C ILE A 250 -13.66 -12.53 21.48
N GLY A 251 -13.93 -13.82 21.69
CA GLY A 251 -15.30 -14.34 21.70
C GLY A 251 -16.02 -14.16 20.36
N ASP A 252 -17.23 -13.61 20.40
CA ASP A 252 -18.11 -13.43 19.24
C ASP A 252 -18.01 -12.02 18.61
N GLU A 253 -16.91 -11.29 18.87
CA GLU A 253 -16.69 -9.99 18.24
C GLU A 253 -16.58 -10.10 16.71
N PRO A 254 -17.14 -9.13 15.96
CA PRO A 254 -17.00 -9.10 14.51
C PRO A 254 -15.55 -9.07 14.05
N GLN A 255 -15.25 -9.86 13.04
CA GLN A 255 -13.97 -9.84 12.34
C GLN A 255 -13.78 -8.53 11.56
N PRO A 256 -12.54 -8.08 11.31
CA PRO A 256 -12.30 -6.80 10.65
C PRO A 256 -12.72 -6.84 9.18
N LEU A 257 -13.57 -5.90 8.77
CA LEU A 257 -13.95 -5.72 7.37
C LEU A 257 -12.91 -4.90 6.58
N SER A 258 -12.13 -4.07 7.28
CA SER A 258 -11.08 -3.24 6.71
C SER A 258 -9.80 -3.27 7.54
N MET A 259 -8.69 -2.82 6.94
CA MET A 259 -7.37 -2.85 7.57
C MET A 259 -7.20 -1.83 8.70
N PHE A 260 -7.98 -0.75 8.70
CA PHE A 260 -7.83 0.36 9.65
C PHE A 260 -9.18 0.78 10.20
N THR A 261 -9.25 1.01 11.51
CA THR A 261 -10.40 1.62 12.17
C THR A 261 -10.50 3.12 11.85
N GLY A 262 -11.69 3.72 12.03
CA GLY A 262 -11.92 5.15 11.81
C GLY A 262 -10.91 6.05 12.53
N GLU A 263 -10.65 5.80 13.82
CA GLU A 263 -9.68 6.57 14.61
C GLU A 263 -8.26 6.45 14.09
N ARG A 264 -7.84 5.24 13.67
CA ARG A 264 -6.52 4.99 13.09
C ARG A 264 -6.35 5.70 11.74
N VAL A 265 -7.43 5.83 10.97
CA VAL A 265 -7.46 6.60 9.72
C VAL A 265 -7.32 8.10 10.03
N ASP A 266 -8.12 8.66 10.95
CA ASP A 266 -8.07 10.08 11.26
C ASP A 266 -6.71 10.53 11.82
N LEU A 267 -6.12 9.74 12.73
CA LEU A 267 -4.76 10.00 13.22
C LEU A 267 -3.76 10.07 12.07
N ALA A 268 -3.84 9.13 11.13
CA ALA A 268 -2.95 9.12 9.97
C ALA A 268 -3.18 10.30 9.03
N LEU A 269 -4.43 10.70 8.78
CA LEU A 269 -4.72 11.84 7.92
C LEU A 269 -4.18 13.15 8.50
N GLN A 270 -4.33 13.35 9.81
CA GLN A 270 -3.78 14.52 10.51
C GLN A 270 -2.25 14.54 10.45
N ARG A 271 -1.60 13.40 10.68
CA ARG A 271 -0.14 13.27 10.60
C ARG A 271 0.37 13.43 9.17
N LEU A 272 -0.34 12.89 8.19
CA LEU A 272 0.00 13.02 6.79
C LEU A 272 0.05 14.51 6.39
N TYR A 273 -1.00 15.28 6.72
CA TYR A 273 -1.01 16.72 6.47
C TYR A 273 0.16 17.44 7.15
N HIS A 274 0.45 17.12 8.41
CA HIS A 274 1.57 17.71 9.15
C HIS A 274 2.93 17.44 8.49
N TYR A 275 3.17 16.21 8.04
CA TYR A 275 4.46 15.82 7.47
C TYR A 275 4.64 16.23 6.01
N THR A 276 3.55 16.39 5.25
CA THR A 276 3.62 16.68 3.81
C THR A 276 3.22 18.10 3.44
N ALA A 277 2.60 18.83 4.37
CA ALA A 277 1.99 20.15 4.15
C ALA A 277 1.02 20.17 2.95
N THR A 278 0.37 19.04 2.67
CA THR A 278 -0.63 18.92 1.61
C THR A 278 -1.85 18.16 2.09
N HIS A 279 -3.03 18.69 1.82
CA HIS A 279 -4.28 18.10 2.26
C HIS A 279 -4.45 16.70 1.65
N PRO A 280 -4.90 15.68 2.42
CA PRO A 280 -5.05 14.31 1.93
C PRO A 280 -5.90 14.15 0.66
N LYS A 281 -6.80 15.10 0.38
CA LYS A 281 -7.60 15.15 -0.86
C LYS A 281 -6.77 15.20 -2.15
N HIS A 282 -5.53 15.68 -2.09
CA HIS A 282 -4.64 15.83 -3.25
C HIS A 282 -3.84 14.56 -3.56
N PHE A 283 -3.75 13.63 -2.61
CA PHE A 283 -2.99 12.40 -2.81
C PHE A 283 -3.59 11.54 -3.92
N GLN A 284 -2.71 11.15 -4.83
CA GLN A 284 -3.04 10.29 -5.95
C GLN A 284 -2.73 8.84 -5.60
N ARG A 285 -3.29 7.91 -6.38
CA ARG A 285 -3.18 6.48 -6.05
C ARG A 285 -1.85 5.85 -6.47
N PHE A 286 -1.04 6.50 -7.30
CA PHE A 286 0.32 6.06 -7.63
C PHE A 286 1.34 6.95 -6.92
N VAL A 287 2.15 6.36 -6.05
CA VAL A 287 3.08 7.11 -5.21
C VAL A 287 4.53 6.83 -5.60
N LEU A 288 5.33 7.88 -5.72
CA LEU A 288 6.77 7.81 -5.86
C LEU A 288 7.41 8.36 -4.58
N PHE A 289 8.36 7.62 -4.02
CA PHE A 289 9.19 8.08 -2.93
C PHE A 289 10.57 8.43 -3.44
N THR A 290 11.15 9.51 -2.90
CA THR A 290 12.53 9.88 -3.19
C THR A 290 13.26 10.31 -1.93
N ASN A 291 14.56 10.06 -1.88
CA ASN A 291 15.45 10.43 -0.79
C ASN A 291 16.35 11.63 -1.14
N TYR A 292 16.08 12.31 -2.25
CA TYR A 292 16.97 13.34 -2.75
C TYR A 292 16.24 14.52 -3.41
N GLN A 293 16.55 15.73 -2.93
CA GLN A 293 15.85 16.97 -3.32
C GLN A 293 15.80 17.22 -4.83
N ARG A 294 16.81 16.80 -5.59
CA ARG A 294 16.79 17.03 -7.04
C ARG A 294 15.64 16.35 -7.77
N TYR A 295 15.15 15.21 -7.29
CA TYR A 295 13.98 14.58 -7.90
C TYR A 295 12.73 15.44 -7.71
N VAL A 296 12.63 16.15 -6.58
CA VAL A 296 11.57 17.12 -6.34
C VAL A 296 11.65 18.27 -7.31
N ASP A 297 12.85 18.84 -7.50
CA ASP A 297 13.06 19.97 -8.40
C ASP A 297 12.66 19.60 -9.85
N GLU A 298 13.10 18.43 -10.33
CA GLU A 298 12.75 17.91 -11.66
C GLU A 298 11.25 17.60 -11.79
N PHE A 299 10.63 17.00 -10.77
CA PHE A 299 9.19 16.70 -10.79
C PHE A 299 8.34 17.97 -10.75
N ALA A 300 8.75 18.98 -9.98
CA ALA A 300 8.07 20.26 -9.95
C ALA A 300 8.22 21.03 -11.26
N ALA A 301 9.40 21.00 -11.88
CA ALA A 301 9.60 21.56 -13.21
C ALA A 301 8.73 20.85 -14.26
N LEU A 302 8.70 19.52 -14.23
CA LEU A 302 7.82 18.73 -15.10
C LEU A 302 6.35 19.10 -14.88
N GLY A 303 5.90 19.16 -13.62
CA GLY A 303 4.51 19.44 -13.32
C GLY A 303 4.04 20.79 -13.79
N ARG A 304 4.82 21.85 -13.54
CA ARG A 304 4.50 23.20 -14.05
C ARG A 304 4.48 23.24 -15.58
N LYS A 305 5.45 22.60 -16.24
CA LYS A 305 5.48 22.49 -17.69
C LYS A 305 4.23 21.80 -18.25
N LEU A 306 3.78 20.71 -17.63
CA LEU A 306 2.56 20.01 -18.07
C LEU A 306 1.29 20.86 -17.94
N MET A 307 1.26 21.80 -16.99
CA MET A 307 0.14 22.75 -16.81
C MET A 307 0.20 23.90 -17.83
N GLU A 308 1.39 24.31 -18.25
CA GLU A 308 1.62 25.38 -19.23
C GLU A 308 1.45 24.92 -20.68
N ASP A 309 2.15 23.84 -21.06
CA ASP A 309 2.22 23.35 -22.44
C ASP A 309 1.02 22.47 -22.83
N GLY A 310 0.23 22.03 -21.84
CA GLY A 310 -0.75 20.97 -22.02
C GLY A 310 -0.14 19.56 -21.91
N ASN A 311 -0.99 18.55 -21.77
CA ASN A 311 -0.56 17.15 -21.71
C ASN A 311 -1.64 16.19 -22.20
N ASP A 312 -1.22 15.10 -22.84
CA ASP A 312 -2.10 14.02 -23.31
C ASP A 312 -2.36 12.95 -22.22
N GLU A 313 -1.69 13.10 -21.08
CA GLU A 313 -1.73 12.18 -19.94
C GLU A 313 -2.81 12.54 -18.93
N GLY A 314 -3.78 13.39 -19.28
CA GLY A 314 -4.98 13.71 -18.50
C GLY A 314 -4.74 14.39 -17.14
N TYR A 315 -3.56 14.96 -16.90
CA TYR A 315 -3.28 15.73 -15.69
C TYR A 315 -3.96 17.10 -15.80
N ILE A 316 -4.76 17.44 -14.80
CA ILE A 316 -5.59 18.66 -14.77
C ILE A 316 -5.05 19.72 -13.82
N ARG A 317 -4.20 19.33 -12.86
CA ARG A 317 -3.69 20.22 -11.82
C ARG A 317 -2.37 19.69 -11.27
N PHE A 318 -1.46 20.59 -10.95
CA PHE A 318 -0.26 20.33 -10.18
C PHE A 318 -0.37 20.99 -8.79
N VAL A 319 -0.14 20.24 -7.72
CA VAL A 319 -0.25 20.74 -6.33
C VAL A 319 1.10 20.65 -5.64
N GLU A 320 1.54 21.77 -5.08
CA GLU A 320 2.77 21.91 -4.31
C GLU A 320 2.48 22.00 -2.79
N PRO A 321 3.48 21.79 -1.92
CA PRO A 321 3.35 21.99 -0.48
C PRO A 321 2.75 23.35 -0.12
N GLY A 322 1.85 23.35 0.86
CA GLY A 322 1.02 24.50 1.22
C GLY A 322 -0.31 24.56 0.48
N ASP A 323 -0.73 23.46 -0.16
CA ASP A 323 -1.93 23.39 -1.01
C ASP A 323 -1.93 24.45 -2.14
N THR A 324 -0.74 24.77 -2.66
CA THR A 324 -0.60 25.67 -3.81
C THR A 324 -0.97 24.92 -5.08
N GLU A 325 -2.09 25.28 -5.69
CA GLU A 325 -2.62 24.62 -6.88
C GLU A 325 -2.28 25.40 -8.16
N HIS A 326 -1.77 24.70 -9.18
CA HIS A 326 -1.57 25.20 -10.54
C HIS A 326 -2.48 24.40 -11.48
N GLU A 327 -3.53 25.04 -12.01
CA GLU A 327 -4.47 24.38 -12.92
C GLU A 327 -4.01 24.43 -14.38
N LEU A 328 -4.38 23.42 -15.15
CA LEU A 328 -4.07 23.34 -16.58
C LEU A 328 -4.56 24.58 -17.34
N GLY A 329 -3.68 25.21 -18.12
CA GLY A 329 -3.99 26.40 -18.92
C GLY A 329 -4.12 27.70 -18.11
N THR A 330 -3.82 27.67 -16.81
CA THR A 330 -3.77 28.88 -15.96
C THR A 330 -2.32 29.37 -15.79
N PRO A 331 -2.10 30.69 -15.58
CA PRO A 331 -0.79 31.20 -15.21
C PRO A 331 -0.25 30.51 -13.96
N ALA A 332 1.07 30.33 -13.89
CA ALA A 332 1.70 29.77 -12.71
C ALA A 332 1.35 30.60 -11.45
N PRO A 333 1.09 29.95 -10.30
CA PRO A 333 0.78 30.64 -9.06
C PRO A 333 1.95 31.52 -8.62
N ASP A 334 1.63 32.67 -8.01
CA ASP A 334 2.64 33.60 -7.51
C ASP A 334 3.49 32.94 -6.40
N ASP A 335 4.79 33.24 -6.42
CA ASP A 335 5.75 32.73 -5.44
C ASP A 335 5.41 33.15 -4.00
N SER A 336 4.57 34.17 -3.82
CA SER A 336 4.04 34.61 -2.51
C SER A 336 3.21 33.55 -1.78
N HIS A 337 2.63 32.58 -2.49
CA HIS A 337 1.85 31.47 -1.92
C HIS A 337 2.71 30.29 -1.45
N ARG A 338 4.00 30.26 -1.80
CA ARG A 338 4.88 29.17 -1.38
C ARG A 338 5.20 29.26 0.12
N ILE A 339 5.06 28.13 0.81
CA ILE A 339 5.43 28.04 2.22
C ILE A 339 6.94 28.27 2.39
N LYS A 340 7.32 29.14 3.35
CA LYS A 340 8.72 29.55 3.58
C LYS A 340 9.59 28.49 4.24
N GLY A 341 8.97 27.45 4.82
CA GLY A 341 9.65 26.29 5.38
C GLY A 341 8.97 25.03 4.90
N LEU A 342 9.69 24.19 4.16
CA LEU A 342 9.18 22.89 3.76
C LEU A 342 9.01 22.00 5.00
N PRO A 343 7.97 21.15 5.02
CA PRO A 343 7.79 20.18 6.09
C PRO A 343 8.86 19.08 6.01
N GLN A 344 8.84 18.16 6.96
CA GLN A 344 9.84 17.07 7.02
C GLN A 344 9.83 16.19 5.76
N MET A 345 8.66 15.93 5.18
CA MET A 345 8.49 15.03 4.03
C MET A 345 7.56 15.64 2.97
N PRO A 346 7.97 16.71 2.26
CA PRO A 346 7.09 17.45 1.36
C PRO A 346 6.56 16.57 0.23
N ALA A 347 5.26 16.73 -0.08
CA ALA A 347 4.59 16.01 -1.15
C ALA A 347 4.13 16.94 -2.28
N TYR A 348 4.13 16.39 -3.49
CA TYR A 348 3.73 17.06 -4.72
C TYR A 348 2.79 16.15 -5.50
N HIS A 349 1.77 16.71 -6.13
CA HIS A 349 0.71 15.92 -6.73
C HIS A 349 0.42 16.36 -8.17
N LEU A 350 0.59 15.45 -9.13
CA LEU A 350 0.04 15.57 -10.48
C LEU A 350 -1.35 14.93 -10.49
N VAL A 351 -2.38 15.77 -10.40
CA VAL A 351 -3.77 15.37 -10.20
C VAL A 351 -4.44 15.05 -11.52
N ARG A 352 -5.21 13.96 -11.53
CA ARG A 352 -6.13 13.57 -12.61
C ARG A 352 -7.57 13.53 -12.06
N GLU A 353 -8.55 13.67 -12.94
CA GLU A 353 -9.98 13.56 -12.57
C GLU A 353 -10.31 12.19 -11.95
N ASP A 354 -9.75 11.11 -12.50
CA ASP A 354 -9.91 9.74 -12.01
C ASP A 354 -9.11 9.42 -10.73
N ARG A 355 -8.35 10.39 -10.20
CA ARG A 355 -7.40 10.24 -9.08
C ARG A 355 -6.29 9.20 -9.31
N LEU A 356 -6.06 8.79 -10.56
CA LEU A 356 -4.97 7.89 -10.98
C LEU A 356 -3.73 8.68 -11.44
N GLY A 357 -3.57 9.88 -10.90
CA GLY A 357 -2.37 10.70 -11.09
C GLY A 357 -1.16 10.18 -10.31
N VAL A 358 -0.17 11.04 -10.13
CA VAL A 358 1.08 10.70 -9.44
C VAL A 358 1.29 11.60 -8.22
N THR A 359 1.64 11.01 -7.09
CA THR A 359 2.13 11.74 -5.91
C THR A 359 3.60 11.43 -5.70
N LEU A 360 4.44 12.46 -5.66
CA LEU A 360 5.83 12.34 -5.24
C LEU A 360 5.95 12.80 -3.79
N VAL A 361 6.59 12.00 -2.93
CA VAL A 361 6.95 12.40 -1.57
C VAL A 361 8.45 12.32 -1.38
N ASN A 362 9.07 13.43 -0.99
CA ASN A 362 10.47 13.43 -0.56
C ASN A 362 10.54 12.97 0.89
N ILE A 363 10.93 11.73 1.13
CA ILE A 363 10.95 11.13 2.47
C ILE A 363 12.21 11.50 3.25
N GLY A 364 13.15 12.20 2.61
CA GLY A 364 14.46 12.47 3.17
C GLY A 364 15.28 11.18 3.29
N VAL A 365 16.08 11.07 4.34
CA VAL A 365 16.98 9.93 4.54
C VAL A 365 16.65 9.24 5.86
N GLY A 366 16.56 7.92 5.82
CA GLY A 366 16.51 7.06 6.99
C GLY A 366 15.26 6.19 7.10
N PRO A 367 15.37 4.98 7.69
CA PRO A 367 14.25 4.05 7.85
C PRO A 367 13.09 4.64 8.66
N SER A 368 13.37 5.46 9.66
CA SER A 368 12.35 6.06 10.53
C SER A 368 11.36 6.93 9.75
N ASN A 369 11.85 7.75 8.82
CA ASN A 369 10.98 8.56 7.97
C ASN A 369 10.20 7.66 7.00
N ALA A 370 10.88 6.70 6.37
CA ALA A 370 10.27 5.75 5.44
C ALA A 370 9.11 4.97 6.08
N LYS A 371 9.28 4.49 7.34
CA LYS A 371 8.21 3.86 8.12
C LYS A 371 7.07 4.85 8.39
N THR A 372 7.40 6.02 8.94
CA THR A 372 6.40 7.00 9.38
C THR A 372 5.48 7.45 8.23
N ILE A 373 6.04 7.81 7.08
CA ILE A 373 5.21 8.25 5.94
C ILE A 373 4.35 7.12 5.37
N THR A 374 4.87 5.90 5.30
CA THR A 374 4.13 4.76 4.75
C THR A 374 3.02 4.28 5.70
N ASP A 375 3.21 4.37 7.01
CA ASP A 375 2.18 4.07 8.03
C ASP A 375 0.96 4.99 7.90
N HIS A 376 1.19 6.26 7.54
CA HIS A 376 0.12 7.25 7.36
C HIS A 376 -0.47 7.19 5.96
N LEU A 377 0.36 7.16 4.91
CA LEU A 377 -0.08 7.15 3.53
C LEU A 377 -0.91 5.90 3.20
N ALA A 378 -0.63 4.77 3.86
CA ALA A 378 -1.35 3.54 3.65
C ALA A 378 -2.87 3.66 3.86
N VAL A 379 -3.36 4.54 4.75
CA VAL A 379 -4.82 4.65 4.99
C VAL A 379 -5.58 5.20 3.78
N LEU A 380 -4.89 5.89 2.87
CA LEU A 380 -5.45 6.36 1.59
C LEU A 380 -5.54 5.26 0.52
N ARG A 381 -5.08 4.05 0.83
CA ARG A 381 -5.17 2.86 -0.02
C ARG A 381 -4.60 3.11 -1.43
N PRO A 382 -3.33 3.54 -1.56
CA PRO A 382 -2.69 3.69 -2.87
C PRO A 382 -2.73 2.37 -3.65
N HIS A 383 -2.69 2.47 -4.98
CA HIS A 383 -2.57 1.30 -5.85
C HIS A 383 -1.15 0.74 -5.87
N CYS A 384 -0.13 1.58 -5.76
CA CYS A 384 1.24 1.16 -5.47
C CYS A 384 2.09 2.33 -4.96
N TRP A 385 3.24 2.00 -4.39
CA TRP A 385 4.32 2.95 -4.22
C TRP A 385 5.65 2.43 -4.76
N MET A 386 6.52 3.33 -5.24
CA MET A 386 7.83 2.95 -5.74
C MET A 386 8.92 3.85 -5.16
N MET A 387 10.01 3.23 -4.70
CA MET A 387 11.20 3.95 -4.28
C MET A 387 12.06 4.30 -5.50
N ILE A 388 12.15 5.60 -5.81
CA ILE A 388 12.96 6.20 -6.87
C ILE A 388 13.98 7.14 -6.20
N GLY A 389 15.15 6.59 -5.89
CA GLY A 389 16.17 7.33 -5.14
C GLY A 389 17.58 6.92 -5.48
N HIS A 390 18.54 7.41 -4.71
CA HIS A 390 19.94 7.08 -4.90
C HIS A 390 20.41 5.95 -3.98
N CYS A 391 21.48 5.25 -4.37
CA CYS A 391 22.12 4.21 -3.57
C CYS A 391 23.64 4.20 -3.75
N GLY A 392 24.33 3.55 -2.82
CA GLY A 392 25.74 3.20 -2.95
C GLY A 392 25.89 1.88 -3.72
N GLY A 393 26.66 1.89 -4.80
CA GLY A 393 27.00 0.69 -5.58
C GLY A 393 28.04 -0.17 -4.86
N LEU A 394 27.76 -1.45 -4.66
CA LEU A 394 28.63 -2.37 -3.93
C LEU A 394 29.50 -3.25 -4.84
N ARG A 395 29.27 -3.23 -6.16
CA ARG A 395 30.04 -4.04 -7.12
C ARG A 395 30.97 -3.19 -7.96
N ARG A 396 32.15 -3.75 -8.23
CA ARG A 396 33.19 -3.12 -9.04
C ARG A 396 32.72 -2.80 -10.45
N SER A 397 31.89 -3.66 -11.03
CA SER A 397 31.36 -3.52 -12.40
C SER A 397 30.30 -2.43 -12.55
N GLN A 398 29.72 -1.93 -11.45
CA GLN A 398 28.76 -0.84 -11.51
C GLN A 398 29.48 0.48 -11.80
N GLN A 399 28.80 1.37 -12.49
CA GLN A 399 29.20 2.74 -12.76
C GLN A 399 28.23 3.70 -12.08
N LEU A 400 28.67 4.94 -11.85
CA LEU A 400 27.78 6.00 -11.42
C LEU A 400 26.68 6.21 -12.49
N GLY A 401 25.43 6.34 -12.04
CA GLY A 401 24.28 6.45 -12.94
C GLY A 401 23.69 5.12 -13.40
N ASP A 402 24.28 3.98 -13.04
CA ASP A 402 23.64 2.68 -13.28
C ASP A 402 22.38 2.53 -12.41
N TYR A 403 21.40 1.80 -12.93
CA TYR A 403 20.16 1.49 -12.24
C TYR A 403 20.24 0.16 -11.49
N VAL A 404 19.59 0.13 -10.33
CA VAL A 404 19.50 -1.03 -9.46
C VAL A 404 18.03 -1.36 -9.24
N LEU A 405 17.59 -2.48 -9.81
CA LEU A 405 16.26 -3.01 -9.59
C LEU A 405 16.32 -4.01 -8.42
N ALA A 406 15.67 -3.69 -7.31
CA ALA A 406 15.67 -4.58 -6.16
C ALA A 406 14.73 -5.77 -6.42
N HIS A 407 15.24 -7.00 -6.26
CA HIS A 407 14.40 -8.21 -6.25
C HIS A 407 14.32 -8.88 -4.87
N ALA A 408 15.14 -8.40 -3.92
CA ALA A 408 15.20 -8.88 -2.54
C ALA A 408 15.85 -7.79 -1.67
N TYR A 409 15.62 -7.88 -0.37
CA TYR A 409 16.08 -6.89 0.61
C TYR A 409 16.81 -7.55 1.78
N VAL A 410 17.94 -6.97 2.18
CA VAL A 410 18.51 -7.21 3.52
C VAL A 410 18.02 -6.08 4.41
N ARG A 411 17.34 -6.47 5.48
CA ARG A 411 16.69 -5.59 6.43
C ARG A 411 17.62 -5.34 7.63
N ASP A 412 18.59 -4.45 7.42
CA ASP A 412 19.46 -3.91 8.49
C ASP A 412 18.94 -2.52 8.92
N ASP A 413 17.64 -2.27 8.69
CA ASP A 413 16.95 -1.01 8.92
C ASP A 413 16.29 -0.93 10.31
N HIS A 414 16.10 -2.08 10.98
CA HIS A 414 15.69 -2.29 12.38
C HIS A 414 14.30 -1.76 12.79
N VAL A 415 13.77 -0.77 12.08
CA VAL A 415 12.60 0.01 12.45
C VAL A 415 11.28 -0.77 12.40
N LEU A 416 11.25 -1.90 11.68
CA LEU A 416 10.08 -2.77 11.53
C LEU A 416 10.29 -4.16 12.15
N ASP A 417 11.36 -4.39 12.90
CA ASP A 417 11.70 -5.75 13.38
C ASP A 417 10.64 -6.34 14.34
N GLN A 418 9.91 -5.48 15.05
CA GLN A 418 8.82 -5.89 15.95
C GLN A 418 7.52 -6.17 15.20
N ASP A 419 7.16 -5.32 14.24
CA ASP A 419 5.92 -5.44 13.46
C ASP A 419 6.02 -6.52 12.37
N LEU A 420 7.22 -6.71 11.81
CA LEU A 420 7.52 -7.66 10.77
C LEU A 420 8.92 -8.24 10.99
N PRO A 421 9.09 -9.37 11.68
CA PRO A 421 10.41 -9.91 11.98
C PRO A 421 11.31 -10.11 10.74
N PRO A 422 12.65 -9.95 10.84
CA PRO A 422 13.57 -10.05 9.69
C PRO A 422 13.57 -11.40 8.95
N TRP A 423 13.07 -12.48 9.58
CA TRP A 423 12.93 -13.79 8.93
C TRP A 423 11.72 -13.88 8.00
N VAL A 424 10.79 -12.92 8.06
CA VAL A 424 9.65 -12.86 7.14
C VAL A 424 10.14 -12.40 5.76
N PRO A 425 9.96 -13.22 4.71
CA PRO A 425 10.39 -12.86 3.37
C PRO A 425 9.51 -11.74 2.80
N VAL A 426 10.15 -10.70 2.26
CA VAL A 426 9.50 -9.60 1.53
C VAL A 426 9.69 -9.85 0.02
N PRO A 427 8.71 -10.44 -0.69
CA PRO A 427 8.87 -10.86 -2.07
C PRO A 427 8.74 -9.69 -3.06
N PRO A 428 9.43 -9.73 -4.20
CA PRO A 428 9.21 -8.73 -5.25
C PRO A 428 7.82 -8.91 -5.89
N ILE A 429 7.16 -7.80 -6.22
CA ILE A 429 5.89 -7.82 -6.95
C ILE A 429 6.17 -7.89 -8.45
N ALA A 430 5.88 -9.04 -9.05
CA ALA A 430 6.19 -9.31 -10.47
C ALA A 430 5.66 -8.22 -11.41
N GLU A 431 4.44 -7.76 -11.19
CA GLU A 431 3.77 -6.74 -11.98
C GLU A 431 4.55 -5.41 -11.94
N ILE A 432 5.04 -5.01 -10.76
CA ILE A 432 5.87 -3.81 -10.59
C ILE A 432 7.26 -4.00 -11.20
N GLN A 433 7.87 -5.18 -11.02
CA GLN A 433 9.21 -5.48 -11.55
C GLN A 433 9.24 -5.41 -13.09
N VAL A 434 8.23 -5.99 -13.73
CA VAL A 434 8.09 -5.95 -15.20
C VAL A 434 7.88 -4.51 -15.67
N ALA A 435 7.00 -3.74 -15.02
CA ALA A 435 6.77 -2.35 -15.38
C ALA A 435 8.03 -1.48 -15.24
N LEU A 436 8.80 -1.64 -14.16
CA LEU A 436 10.07 -0.93 -13.96
C LEU A 436 11.11 -1.32 -15.02
N GLN A 437 11.26 -2.61 -15.31
CA GLN A 437 12.20 -3.09 -16.33
C GLN A 437 11.83 -2.57 -17.73
N GLU A 438 10.54 -2.59 -18.07
CA GLU A 438 10.05 -2.08 -19.34
C GLU A 438 10.19 -0.56 -19.45
N ALA A 439 9.92 0.19 -18.37
CA ALA A 439 10.14 1.62 -18.32
C ALA A 439 11.62 1.98 -18.52
N VAL A 440 12.55 1.25 -17.87
CA VAL A 440 13.99 1.41 -18.13
C VAL A 440 14.29 1.18 -19.62
N ALA A 441 13.75 0.13 -20.23
CA ALA A 441 13.97 -0.16 -21.65
C ALA A 441 13.51 0.98 -22.56
N ARG A 442 12.30 1.49 -22.33
CA ARG A 442 11.68 2.56 -23.15
C ARG A 442 12.43 3.88 -23.03
N ILE A 443 12.77 4.30 -21.81
CA ILE A 443 13.43 5.59 -21.56
C ILE A 443 14.91 5.57 -21.94
N THR A 444 15.61 4.45 -21.77
CA THR A 444 17.04 4.35 -22.12
C THR A 444 17.28 3.94 -23.57
N GLY A 445 16.27 3.38 -24.26
CA GLY A 445 16.40 2.78 -25.58
C GLY A 445 17.23 1.48 -25.60
N LEU A 446 17.58 0.94 -24.44
CA LEU A 446 18.40 -0.26 -24.32
C LEU A 446 17.53 -1.52 -24.32
N SER A 447 17.99 -2.57 -25.01
CA SER A 447 17.28 -3.84 -25.08
C SER A 447 18.23 -5.03 -24.95
N GLY A 448 17.67 -6.22 -24.68
CA GLY A 448 18.42 -7.47 -24.64
C GLY A 448 19.62 -7.45 -23.68
N ALA A 449 20.81 -7.75 -24.19
CA ALA A 449 22.03 -7.79 -23.39
C ALA A 449 22.51 -6.39 -22.95
N ASP A 450 22.22 -5.35 -23.74
CA ASP A 450 22.67 -3.98 -23.46
C ASP A 450 21.98 -3.40 -22.23
N MET A 451 20.76 -3.82 -21.92
CA MET A 451 20.07 -3.46 -20.69
C MET A 451 20.88 -3.86 -19.44
N LYS A 452 21.56 -5.02 -19.49
CA LYS A 452 22.40 -5.51 -18.37
C LYS A 452 23.67 -4.68 -18.17
N SER A 453 24.04 -3.84 -19.14
CA SER A 453 25.17 -2.91 -19.02
C SER A 453 24.85 -1.70 -18.15
N ARG A 454 23.56 -1.35 -17.99
CA ARG A 454 23.11 -0.16 -17.25
C ARG A 454 22.20 -0.47 -16.07
N MET A 455 21.47 -1.57 -16.12
CA MET A 455 20.59 -1.98 -15.03
C MET A 455 21.06 -3.31 -14.45
N ARG A 456 21.13 -3.37 -13.12
CA ARG A 456 21.44 -4.60 -12.40
C ARG A 456 20.32 -4.96 -11.44
N THR A 457 19.73 -6.13 -11.64
CA THR A 457 18.75 -6.70 -10.71
C THR A 457 19.48 -7.47 -9.60
N GLY A 458 19.13 -7.22 -8.34
CA GLY A 458 19.86 -7.83 -7.21
C GLY A 458 19.29 -7.49 -5.84
N THR A 459 19.96 -7.98 -4.79
CA THR A 459 19.59 -7.73 -3.40
C THR A 459 20.06 -6.35 -2.96
N VAL A 460 19.18 -5.54 -2.41
CA VAL A 460 19.51 -4.23 -1.82
C VAL A 460 19.60 -4.36 -0.30
N VAL A 461 20.62 -3.80 0.31
CA VAL A 461 20.72 -3.66 1.76
C VAL A 461 20.16 -2.30 2.14
N SER A 462 19.21 -2.24 3.08
CA SER A 462 18.84 -0.97 3.69
C SER A 462 19.33 -0.97 5.14
N THR A 463 20.02 0.10 5.54
CA THR A 463 20.64 0.24 6.86
C THR A 463 20.13 1.50 7.56
N ASP A 464 20.09 1.50 8.89
CA ASP A 464 19.89 2.72 9.69
C ASP A 464 21.22 3.47 9.98
N ASP A 465 22.36 2.78 9.89
CA ASP A 465 23.70 3.38 10.04
C ASP A 465 24.20 4.05 8.74
N ARG A 466 24.10 5.38 8.66
CA ARG A 466 24.61 6.16 7.51
C ARG A 466 26.12 6.01 7.31
N ASN A 467 26.88 5.77 8.38
CA ASN A 467 28.34 5.66 8.38
C ASN A 467 28.79 4.19 8.47
N TRP A 468 27.99 3.28 7.89
CA TRP A 468 28.26 1.84 7.84
C TRP A 468 29.66 1.51 7.29
N GLU A 469 30.27 2.39 6.47
CA GLU A 469 31.61 2.25 5.93
C GLU A 469 32.66 2.08 7.03
N LEU A 470 32.45 2.73 8.19
CA LEU A 470 33.33 2.63 9.37
C LEU A 470 33.32 1.22 9.99
N LYS A 471 32.27 0.43 9.72
CA LYS A 471 32.07 -0.93 10.21
C LYS A 471 32.12 -1.98 9.11
N TYR A 472 32.68 -1.63 7.94
CA TYR A 472 32.66 -2.51 6.75
C TYR A 472 33.17 -3.93 7.03
N GLN A 473 34.23 -4.10 7.82
CA GLN A 473 34.76 -5.43 8.14
C GLN A 473 33.72 -6.34 8.81
N ALA A 474 32.86 -5.79 9.66
CA ALA A 474 31.78 -6.54 10.30
C ALA A 474 30.63 -6.86 9.30
N LEU A 475 30.39 -5.96 8.33
CA LEU A 475 29.32 -6.11 7.33
C LEU A 475 29.73 -6.97 6.13
N TYR A 476 31.02 -7.18 5.90
CA TYR A 476 31.55 -7.91 4.74
C TYR A 476 30.89 -9.27 4.55
N SER A 477 30.81 -10.06 5.64
CA SER A 477 30.19 -11.38 5.61
C SER A 477 28.71 -11.30 5.23
N ARG A 478 27.97 -10.34 5.80
CA ARG A 478 26.54 -10.12 5.50
C ARG A 478 26.32 -9.76 4.04
N PHE A 479 27.07 -8.78 3.52
CA PHE A 479 26.96 -8.35 2.12
C PHE A 479 27.31 -9.47 1.14
N ASN A 480 28.32 -10.27 1.46
CA ASN A 480 28.68 -11.40 0.62
C ASN A 480 27.60 -12.48 0.67
N GLN A 481 27.14 -12.87 1.86
CA GLN A 481 26.12 -13.91 2.05
C GLN A 481 24.79 -13.57 1.37
N SER A 482 24.34 -12.32 1.46
CA SER A 482 23.10 -11.85 0.82
C SER A 482 23.23 -11.56 -0.68
N ARG A 483 24.46 -11.63 -1.21
CA ARG A 483 24.82 -11.21 -2.58
C ARG A 483 24.42 -9.75 -2.84
N ALA A 484 24.49 -8.89 -1.83
CA ALA A 484 24.16 -7.47 -1.90
C ALA A 484 24.76 -6.77 -3.12
N ILE A 485 23.98 -5.92 -3.78
CA ILE A 485 24.37 -5.22 -5.00
C ILE A 485 24.40 -3.71 -4.82
N ALA A 486 23.61 -3.20 -3.90
CA ALA A 486 23.55 -1.80 -3.53
C ALA A 486 23.19 -1.70 -2.05
N ILE A 487 23.48 -0.54 -1.49
CA ILE A 487 23.07 -0.15 -0.15
C ILE A 487 22.37 1.20 -0.18
N ASP A 488 21.27 1.30 0.55
CA ASP A 488 20.54 2.54 0.79
C ASP A 488 20.01 2.58 2.24
N MET A 489 19.03 3.43 2.53
CA MET A 489 18.49 3.58 3.88
C MET A 489 16.96 3.58 3.94
N GLU A 490 16.25 3.29 2.84
CA GLU A 490 14.79 3.38 2.80
C GLU A 490 14.11 2.17 2.15
N SER A 491 14.75 1.56 1.15
CA SER A 491 14.10 0.61 0.22
C SER A 491 13.46 -0.59 0.91
N ALA A 492 14.16 -1.22 1.84
CA ALA A 492 13.64 -2.38 2.56
C ALA A 492 12.47 -1.99 3.46
N THR A 493 12.50 -0.80 4.08
CA THR A 493 11.40 -0.30 4.91
C THR A 493 10.16 -0.01 4.08
N ILE A 494 10.31 0.67 2.93
CA ILE A 494 9.21 0.95 2.00
C ILE A 494 8.59 -0.34 1.46
N ALA A 495 9.41 -1.33 1.11
CA ALA A 495 8.95 -2.63 0.64
C ALA A 495 8.27 -3.44 1.76
N ALA A 496 8.86 -3.47 2.95
CA ALA A 496 8.33 -4.17 4.12
C ALA A 496 6.98 -3.59 4.56
N ASN A 497 6.84 -2.27 4.61
CA ASN A 497 5.54 -1.66 4.89
C ASN A 497 4.54 -1.87 3.75
N GLY A 498 4.99 -1.94 2.49
CA GLY A 498 4.09 -2.25 1.37
C GLY A 498 3.52 -3.65 1.51
N PHE A 499 4.36 -4.60 1.94
CA PHE A 499 3.97 -5.95 2.29
C PHE A 499 2.99 -5.98 3.47
N ARG A 500 3.32 -5.30 4.57
CA ARG A 500 2.50 -5.20 5.79
C ARG A 500 1.14 -4.55 5.53
N LEU A 501 1.06 -3.60 4.61
CA LEU A 501 -0.13 -2.75 4.42
C LEU A 501 -0.88 -3.04 3.11
N ARG A 502 -0.53 -4.15 2.44
CA ARG A 502 -1.10 -4.63 1.15
C ARG A 502 -1.05 -3.58 0.03
N VAL A 503 0.02 -2.79 0.01
CA VAL A 503 0.29 -1.84 -1.07
C VAL A 503 1.37 -2.44 -1.96
N PRO A 504 1.08 -2.78 -3.24
CA PRO A 504 2.11 -3.18 -4.20
C PRO A 504 3.29 -2.20 -4.21
N TYR A 505 4.50 -2.74 -4.22
CA TYR A 505 5.72 -1.95 -4.07
C TYR A 505 6.81 -2.34 -5.07
N GLY A 506 7.71 -1.38 -5.32
CA GLY A 506 8.92 -1.60 -6.11
C GLY A 506 10.04 -0.64 -5.72
N THR A 507 11.24 -0.98 -6.15
CA THR A 507 12.44 -0.19 -5.87
C THR A 507 13.32 -0.16 -7.11
N LEU A 508 13.54 1.04 -7.63
CA LEU A 508 14.55 1.32 -8.65
C LEU A 508 15.45 2.42 -8.12
N LEU A 509 16.73 2.12 -7.96
CA LEU A 509 17.72 3.05 -7.41
C LEU A 509 18.72 3.43 -8.49
N CYS A 510 19.30 4.61 -8.35
CA CYS A 510 20.41 5.09 -9.18
C CYS A 510 21.70 5.11 -8.36
N VAL A 511 22.77 4.48 -8.88
CA VAL A 511 24.08 4.44 -8.20
C VAL A 511 24.68 5.85 -8.19
N SER A 512 24.78 6.44 -7.02
CA SER A 512 25.31 7.80 -6.85
C SER A 512 26.77 7.86 -6.41
N ASP A 513 27.29 6.74 -5.92
CA ASP A 513 28.64 6.58 -5.38
C ASP A 513 28.99 5.09 -5.25
N LYS A 514 30.28 4.79 -5.09
CA LYS A 514 30.78 3.42 -4.87
C LYS A 514 31.72 3.38 -3.67
N PRO A 515 31.19 3.29 -2.45
CA PRO A 515 31.98 3.41 -1.21
C PRO A 515 33.12 2.38 -1.10
N LEU A 516 32.92 1.15 -1.58
CA LEU A 516 33.94 0.08 -1.55
C LEU A 516 35.07 0.25 -2.55
N HIS A 517 35.00 1.24 -3.44
CA HIS A 517 35.90 1.40 -4.59
C HIS A 517 36.56 2.78 -4.65
N GLY A 518 36.52 3.56 -3.56
CA GLY A 518 37.17 4.86 -3.47
C GLY A 518 36.44 6.00 -4.20
N GLU A 519 35.31 5.71 -4.85
CA GLU A 519 34.45 6.71 -5.49
C GLU A 519 33.37 7.18 -4.50
N LEU A 520 33.81 7.73 -3.37
CA LEU A 520 32.92 8.39 -2.39
C LEU A 520 32.34 9.67 -3.02
N LYS A 521 31.10 10.04 -2.63
CA LYS A 521 30.43 11.25 -3.14
C LYS A 521 31.31 12.50 -2.95
N LEU A 522 32.04 12.91 -4.00
CA LEU A 522 32.75 14.17 -4.03
C LEU A 522 31.72 15.30 -4.25
N ARG A 523 31.68 16.26 -3.33
CA ARG A 523 30.86 17.47 -3.49
C ARG A 523 31.38 18.26 -4.71
N GLY A 524 30.59 18.32 -5.78
CA GLY A 524 30.75 19.30 -6.87
C GLY A 524 31.25 18.80 -8.23
N MET A 525 31.82 17.60 -8.37
CA MET A 525 32.55 17.20 -9.60
C MET A 525 31.76 16.40 -10.65
N ALA A 526 30.50 16.02 -10.42
CA ALA A 526 29.69 15.24 -11.39
C ALA A 526 28.38 15.94 -11.82
N ASN A 527 28.37 17.26 -11.89
CA ASN A 527 27.12 18.03 -11.89
C ASN A 527 26.23 17.84 -13.13
N LEU A 528 26.76 17.49 -14.31
CA LEU A 528 25.96 17.42 -15.54
C LEU A 528 25.49 16.00 -15.86
N PHE A 529 26.41 15.02 -15.81
CA PHE A 529 26.07 13.61 -16.02
C PHE A 529 25.10 13.09 -14.96
N TYR A 530 25.34 13.39 -13.67
CA TYR A 530 24.42 12.99 -12.62
C TYR A 530 23.05 13.68 -12.73
N ARG A 531 23.00 14.97 -13.15
CA ARG A 531 21.71 15.67 -13.40
C ARG A 531 20.90 14.98 -14.50
N GLN A 532 21.52 14.71 -15.63
CA GLN A 532 20.87 13.98 -16.73
C GLN A 532 20.35 12.61 -16.27
N ARG A 533 21.10 11.92 -15.41
CA ARG A 533 20.68 10.62 -14.87
C ARG A 533 19.55 10.72 -13.85
N VAL A 534 19.50 11.77 -13.03
CA VAL A 534 18.39 12.00 -12.08
C VAL A 534 17.10 12.29 -12.84
N SER A 535 17.14 13.18 -13.85
CA SER A 535 15.99 13.46 -14.72
C SER A 535 15.52 12.18 -15.43
N GLN A 536 16.43 11.44 -16.08
CA GLN A 536 16.11 10.17 -16.72
C GLN A 536 15.52 9.13 -15.74
N HIS A 537 16.00 9.10 -14.49
CA HIS A 537 15.50 8.17 -13.48
C HIS A 537 14.08 8.51 -13.03
N LEU A 538 13.76 9.81 -12.90
CA LEU A 538 12.39 10.24 -12.65
C LEU A 538 11.47 9.87 -13.82
N ASP A 539 11.91 10.09 -15.06
CA ASP A 539 11.16 9.71 -16.26
C ASP A 539 10.85 8.21 -16.29
N ILE A 540 11.79 7.36 -15.87
CA ILE A 540 11.56 5.92 -15.72
C ILE A 540 10.47 5.64 -14.68
N GLY A 541 10.49 6.35 -13.53
CA GLY A 541 9.45 6.23 -12.51
C GLY A 541 8.06 6.63 -13.04
N MET A 542 7.99 7.73 -13.79
CA MET A 542 6.75 8.22 -14.41
C MET A 542 6.22 7.25 -15.48
N GLU A 543 7.11 6.74 -16.33
CA GLU A 543 6.76 5.75 -17.36
C GLU A 543 6.30 4.42 -16.75
N ALA A 544 6.91 3.99 -15.65
CA ALA A 544 6.46 2.80 -14.91
C ALA A 544 5.05 3.00 -14.35
N VAL A 545 4.72 4.18 -13.81
CA VAL A 545 3.35 4.49 -13.38
C VAL A 545 2.38 4.44 -14.56
N ARG A 546 2.73 5.04 -15.71
CA ARG A 546 1.89 5.02 -16.91
C ARG A 546 1.60 3.58 -17.36
N LEU A 547 2.63 2.74 -17.43
CA LEU A 547 2.51 1.31 -17.74
C LEU A 547 1.58 0.56 -16.79
N LEU A 548 1.73 0.78 -15.47
CA LEU A 548 0.89 0.14 -14.46
C LEU A 548 -0.57 0.59 -14.55
N ARG A 549 -0.80 1.87 -14.87
CA ARG A 549 -2.13 2.43 -15.08
C ARG A 549 -2.80 1.85 -16.33
N GLU A 550 -2.08 1.77 -17.45
CA GLU A 550 -2.57 1.22 -18.73
C GLU A 550 -2.91 -0.27 -18.67
N ASN A 551 -2.12 -1.05 -17.92
CA ASN A 551 -2.38 -2.46 -17.69
C ASN A 551 -3.59 -2.72 -16.78
N GLY A 552 -4.13 -1.67 -16.14
CA GLY A 552 -5.30 -1.73 -15.29
C GLY A 552 -4.99 -2.08 -13.83
N VAL A 553 -5.65 -1.38 -12.90
CA VAL A 553 -5.43 -1.54 -11.46
C VAL A 553 -5.78 -2.94 -10.94
N GLU A 554 -6.70 -3.65 -11.59
CA GLU A 554 -7.03 -5.04 -11.24
C GLU A 554 -5.87 -6.01 -11.53
N ALA A 555 -5.11 -5.79 -12.61
CA ALA A 555 -3.96 -6.63 -12.93
C ALA A 555 -2.79 -6.36 -11.99
N LEU A 556 -2.65 -5.12 -11.51
CA LEU A 556 -1.62 -4.71 -10.55
C LEU A 556 -1.77 -5.40 -9.18
N HIS A 557 -3.01 -5.52 -8.69
CA HIS A 557 -3.31 -6.09 -7.39
C HIS A 557 -3.41 -7.61 -7.49
N SER A 558 -2.41 -8.31 -6.94
CA SER A 558 -2.35 -9.77 -6.94
C SER A 558 -2.49 -10.33 -5.53
N ARG A 559 -2.66 -11.65 -5.42
CA ARG A 559 -2.85 -12.36 -4.14
C ARG A 559 -1.57 -12.50 -3.31
N LYS A 560 -0.43 -12.01 -3.80
CA LYS A 560 0.90 -12.16 -3.15
C LYS A 560 0.95 -11.52 -1.75
N LEU A 561 0.07 -10.54 -1.48
CA LEU A 561 0.04 -9.80 -0.22
C LEU A 561 -1.11 -10.22 0.71
N ARG A 562 -2.00 -11.13 0.27
CA ARG A 562 -3.12 -11.59 1.11
C ARG A 562 -2.60 -12.45 2.26
N SER A 563 -3.11 -12.17 3.45
CA SER A 563 -3.03 -13.00 4.65
C SER A 563 -4.16 -14.04 4.69
N PHE A 564 -4.13 -14.91 5.70
CA PHE A 564 -5.18 -15.91 5.92
C PHE A 564 -6.52 -15.28 6.29
N ASP A 565 -6.46 -14.30 7.20
CA ASP A 565 -7.63 -13.59 7.73
C ASP A 565 -7.75 -12.21 7.05
N GLU A 566 -7.51 -12.16 5.74
CA GLU A 566 -7.46 -10.91 4.99
C GLU A 566 -8.81 -10.16 5.05
N PRO A 567 -8.83 -8.88 5.46
CA PRO A 567 -10.03 -8.06 5.39
C PRO A 567 -10.59 -7.99 3.96
N ALA A 568 -11.91 -7.85 3.83
CA ALA A 568 -12.51 -7.81 2.51
C ALA A 568 -12.18 -6.51 1.76
N PHE A 569 -12.08 -5.39 2.47
CA PHE A 569 -11.65 -4.12 1.89
C PHE A 569 -10.16 -4.20 1.50
N ARG A 570 -9.82 -3.60 0.35
CA ARG A 570 -8.46 -3.63 -0.24
C ARG A 570 -7.36 -3.07 0.68
#